data_AF-A0A927C9Z9-F1
#
_entry.id   AF-A0A927C9Z9-F1
#
_cell.length_a   1.000
_cell.length_b   1.000
_cell.length_c   1.000
_cell.angle_alpha   90.00
_cell.angle_beta   90.00
_cell.angle_gamma   90.00
#
_symmetry.space_group_name_H-M   'P 1'
#
loop_
_entity.id
_entity.type
_entity.pdbx_description
1 polymer ?
#
loop_
_entity_poly.entity_id
_entity_poly.type
_entity_poly.pdbx_seq_one_letter_code
_entity_poly.pdbx_strand_id
1 'polypeptide(L)'
;MINKRGSSHRKPAKLSATERVHLETVVSQFISKSSLSEIVHRIEIKAGRIYLYRLHEQFGWNNPELQFIKPLIDGKYAEFPMARFTLQDSRGEKCEADYQRHTGQWVNLFTGNMMESLSFVEQKNNGFNRWSRA
;
A
#
# COMPACT_ATOMS: atom_id res chain seq x y z
N MET A 1 8.03 24.07 -20.58
CA MET A 1 8.99 23.09 -20.01
C MET A 1 8.86 23.11 -18.49
N ILE A 2 8.12 22.18 -17.90
CA ILE A 2 8.03 22.07 -16.44
C ILE A 2 9.25 21.26 -15.98
N ASN A 3 10.18 21.97 -15.35
CA ASN A 3 11.32 21.40 -14.64
C ASN A 3 10.80 20.44 -13.56
N LYS A 4 10.74 19.13 -13.86
CA LYS A 4 10.72 18.07 -12.84
C LYS A 4 12.08 18.04 -12.15
N ARG A 5 12.39 19.08 -11.36
CA ARG A 5 13.47 19.02 -10.37
C ARG A 5 13.04 17.97 -9.36
N GLY A 6 13.87 16.92 -9.23
CA GLY A 6 13.58 15.75 -8.42
C GLY A 6 13.01 16.14 -7.06
N SER A 7 11.97 15.42 -6.63
CA SER A 7 11.55 15.48 -5.24
C SER A 7 12.81 15.31 -4.40
N SER A 8 13.15 16.32 -3.61
CA SER A 8 14.21 16.17 -2.62
C SER A 8 13.91 14.87 -1.88
N HIS A 9 14.79 13.87 -1.93
CA HIS A 9 14.64 12.62 -1.20
C HIS A 9 14.75 12.93 0.30
N ARG A 10 13.72 13.59 0.86
CA ARG A 10 13.57 13.78 2.28
C ARG A 10 13.44 12.39 2.87
N LYS A 11 14.27 12.13 3.87
CA LYS A 11 14.21 10.88 4.59
C LYS A 11 12.83 10.82 5.27
N PRO A 12 12.16 9.66 5.24
CA PRO A 12 10.91 9.49 5.96
C PRO A 12 11.06 9.87 7.43
N ALA A 13 9.96 10.28 8.05
CA ALA A 13 9.90 10.59 9.46
C ALA A 13 10.36 9.39 10.30
N LYS A 14 11.20 9.67 11.31
CA LYS A 14 11.50 8.68 12.33
C LYS A 14 10.32 8.61 13.29
N LEU A 15 9.67 7.45 13.34
CA LEU A 15 8.53 7.21 14.23
C LEU A 15 8.99 6.51 15.51
N SER A 16 8.59 7.05 16.65
CA SER A 16 8.61 6.37 17.95
C SER A 16 7.65 5.17 17.98
N ALA A 17 7.74 4.32 19.01
CA ALA A 17 6.83 3.18 19.15
C ALA A 17 5.37 3.62 19.29
N THR A 18 5.11 4.65 20.10
CA THR A 18 3.75 5.20 20.31
C THR A 18 3.17 5.77 19.03
N GLU A 19 3.96 6.53 18.26
CA GLU A 19 3.49 7.07 16.98
C GLU A 19 3.16 5.95 15.97
N ARG A 20 3.93 4.86 15.94
CA ARG A 20 3.63 3.71 15.07
C ARG A 20 2.31 3.05 15.45
N VAL A 21 2.09 2.75 16.72
CA VAL A 21 0.84 2.12 17.20
C VAL A 21 -0.35 3.02 16.92
N HIS A 22 -0.20 4.33 17.12
CA HIS A 22 -1.25 5.29 16.81
C HIS A 22 -1.59 5.30 15.32
N LEU A 23 -0.58 5.41 14.45
CA LEU A 23 -0.76 5.37 13.00
C LEU A 23 -1.40 4.05 12.54
N GLU A 24 -0.96 2.92 13.07
CA GLU A 24 -1.53 1.61 12.75
C GLU A 24 -3.01 1.56 13.12
N THR A 25 -3.38 2.10 14.28
CA THR A 25 -4.78 2.20 14.72
C THR A 25 -5.61 3.05 13.76
N VAL A 26 -5.13 4.25 13.41
CA VAL A 26 -5.83 5.17 12.51
C VAL A 26 -6.02 4.57 11.12
N VAL A 27 -4.95 4.00 10.56
CA VAL A 27 -4.98 3.37 9.23
C VAL A 27 -5.89 2.15 9.23
N SER A 28 -5.83 1.30 10.27
CA SER A 28 -6.71 0.13 10.40
C SER A 28 -8.18 0.53 10.53
N GLN A 29 -8.47 1.60 11.28
CA GLN A 29 -9.83 2.12 11.42
C GLN A 29 -10.37 2.73 10.13
N PHE A 30 -9.53 3.40 9.34
CA PHE A 30 -9.91 3.85 8.01
C PHE A 30 -10.23 2.67 7.10
N ILE A 31 -9.32 1.69 7.03
CA ILE A 31 -9.47 0.52 6.16
C ILE A 31 -10.75 -0.25 6.48
N SER A 32 -11.02 -0.53 7.76
CA SER A 32 -12.21 -1.29 8.18
C SER A 32 -13.54 -0.62 7.85
N LYS A 33 -13.55 0.70 7.62
CA LYS A 33 -14.73 1.48 7.24
C LYS A 33 -14.81 1.79 5.74
N SER A 34 -13.86 1.30 4.96
CA SER A 34 -13.68 1.63 3.55
C SER A 34 -13.80 0.38 2.68
N SER A 35 -13.90 0.57 1.37
CA SER A 35 -13.85 -0.53 0.39
C SER A 35 -12.49 -1.23 0.36
N LEU A 36 -11.44 -0.66 0.97
CA LEU A 36 -10.13 -1.30 1.12
C LEU A 36 -10.16 -2.50 2.07
N SER A 37 -11.16 -2.61 2.96
CA SER A 37 -11.30 -3.74 3.90
C SER A 37 -11.38 -5.11 3.23
N GLU A 38 -11.90 -5.17 2.01
CA GLU A 38 -12.02 -6.42 1.24
C GLU A 38 -10.72 -6.85 0.56
N ILE A 39 -9.72 -5.95 0.50
CA ILE A 39 -8.54 -6.09 -0.37
C ILE A 39 -7.25 -6.08 0.44
N VAL A 40 -7.18 -5.19 1.44
CA VAL A 40 -6.01 -5.05 2.29
C VAL A 40 -6.06 -6.15 3.36
N HIS A 41 -5.11 -7.08 3.25
CA HIS A 41 -4.99 -8.19 4.18
C HIS A 41 -4.08 -7.85 5.37
N ARG A 42 -3.05 -7.04 5.14
CA ARG A 42 -2.08 -6.67 6.17
C ARG A 42 -1.61 -5.22 6.02
N ILE A 43 -1.40 -4.58 7.16
CA ILE A 43 -0.76 -3.27 7.28
C ILE A 43 0.59 -3.48 7.96
N GLU A 44 1.65 -2.89 7.44
CA GLU A 44 2.98 -2.90 8.07
C GLU A 44 3.53 -1.48 8.15
N ILE A 45 4.04 -1.07 9.31
CA ILE A 45 4.68 0.24 9.48
C ILE A 45 6.16 0.07 9.76
N LYS A 46 7.01 0.53 8.83
CA LYS A 46 8.46 0.42 8.92
C LYS A 46 9.17 1.67 8.43
N ALA A 47 10.05 2.21 9.27
CA ALA A 47 10.93 3.33 8.94
C ALA A 47 10.20 4.54 8.30
N GLY A 48 9.11 4.99 8.93
CA GLY A 48 8.32 6.14 8.46
C GLY A 48 7.46 5.84 7.24
N ARG A 49 7.26 4.57 6.91
CA ARG A 49 6.45 4.13 5.78
C ARG A 49 5.36 3.17 6.23
N ILE A 50 4.19 3.31 5.65
CA ILE A 50 3.05 2.41 5.85
C ILE A 50 2.89 1.60 4.57
N TYR A 51 2.87 0.29 4.69
CA TYR A 51 2.68 -0.64 3.57
C TYR A 51 1.33 -1.30 3.73
N LEU A 52 0.54 -1.28 2.66
CA LEU A 52 -0.67 -2.07 2.55
C LEU A 52 -0.36 -3.28 1.68
N TYR A 53 -0.69 -4.47 2.17
CA TYR A 53 -0.52 -5.72 1.45
C TYR A 53 -1.87 -6.29 1.07
N ARG A 54 -1.94 -6.86 -0.14
CA ARG A 54 -3.07 -7.64 -0.62
C ARG A 54 -2.64 -9.07 -0.91
N LEU A 55 -3.59 -10.00 -0.85
CA LEU A 55 -3.37 -11.34 -1.34
C LEU A 55 -3.27 -11.34 -2.86
N HIS A 56 -2.38 -12.19 -3.39
CA HIS A 56 -2.37 -12.50 -4.81
C HIS A 56 -3.38 -13.59 -5.09
N GLU A 57 -4.48 -13.24 -5.75
CA GLU A 57 -5.38 -14.22 -6.33
C GLU A 57 -4.63 -15.02 -7.39
N GLN A 58 -4.27 -16.26 -7.05
CA GLN A 58 -3.65 -17.18 -7.98
C GLN A 58 -4.69 -17.68 -8.98
N PHE A 59 -4.24 -18.04 -10.19
CA PHE A 59 -5.12 -18.61 -11.22
C PHE A 59 -5.94 -19.78 -10.65
N GLY A 60 -7.25 -19.78 -10.86
CA GLY A 60 -8.16 -20.81 -10.36
C GLY A 60 -8.76 -20.56 -8.97
N TRP A 61 -8.45 -19.45 -8.30
CA TRP A 61 -8.98 -19.12 -6.96
C TRP A 61 -10.51 -19.21 -6.81
N ASN A 62 -11.24 -18.85 -7.87
CA ASN A 62 -12.71 -18.87 -7.89
C ASN A 62 -13.30 -20.17 -8.47
N ASN A 63 -12.47 -21.13 -8.88
CA ASN A 63 -12.92 -22.39 -9.46
C ASN A 63 -12.49 -23.56 -8.54
N PRO A 64 -13.39 -24.05 -7.67
CA PRO A 64 -13.08 -25.14 -6.75
C PRO A 64 -12.72 -26.46 -7.46
N GLU A 65 -13.01 -26.61 -8.77
CA GLU A 65 -12.65 -27.79 -9.56
C GLU A 65 -11.24 -27.69 -10.19
N LEU A 66 -10.68 -26.49 -10.29
CA LEU A 66 -9.27 -26.29 -10.65
C LEU A 66 -8.41 -26.48 -9.40
N GLN A 67 -8.38 -27.72 -8.88
CA GLN A 67 -7.54 -28.10 -7.76
C GLN A 67 -6.10 -27.66 -8.03
N PHE A 68 -5.63 -26.70 -7.23
CA PHE A 68 -4.34 -26.04 -7.32
C PHE A 68 -3.18 -27.04 -7.51
N ILE A 69 -2.66 -27.19 -8.73
CA ILE A 69 -1.33 -27.80 -8.98
C ILE A 69 -0.26 -26.75 -8.72
N LYS A 70 -0.22 -26.26 -7.48
CA LYS A 70 0.98 -25.81 -6.80
C LYS A 70 0.60 -25.86 -5.34
N PRO A 71 1.26 -26.70 -4.51
CA PRO A 71 1.03 -26.62 -3.09
C PRO A 71 1.31 -25.17 -2.70
N LEU A 72 0.32 -24.57 -2.03
CA LEU A 72 0.52 -23.53 -1.04
C LEU A 72 1.82 -23.91 -0.31
N ILE A 73 2.96 -23.29 -0.63
CA ILE A 73 4.22 -23.69 0.00
C ILE A 73 4.02 -23.38 1.49
N ASP A 74 3.87 -24.44 2.29
CA ASP A 74 3.60 -24.42 3.73
C ASP A 74 2.33 -23.67 4.18
N GLY A 75 1.25 -23.63 3.39
CA GLY A 75 0.01 -22.94 3.82
C GLY A 75 0.15 -21.41 3.91
N LYS A 76 1.18 -20.83 3.29
CA LYS A 76 1.46 -19.39 3.28
C LYS A 76 0.91 -18.75 2.02
N TYR A 77 -0.03 -17.81 2.19
CA TYR A 77 -0.50 -16.98 1.09
C TYR A 77 0.62 -16.05 0.60
N ALA A 78 0.71 -15.85 -0.72
CA ALA A 78 1.63 -14.87 -1.28
C ALA A 78 1.00 -13.46 -1.18
N GLU A 79 1.53 -12.64 -0.28
CA GLU A 79 1.17 -11.23 -0.15
C GLU A 79 2.03 -10.35 -1.05
N PHE A 80 1.43 -9.33 -1.65
CA PHE A 80 2.17 -8.33 -2.43
C PHE A 80 1.89 -6.91 -1.92
N PRO A 81 2.90 -6.02 -1.98
CA PRO A 81 2.69 -4.62 -1.64
C PRO A 81 1.70 -3.99 -2.62
N MET A 82 0.55 -3.57 -2.12
CA MET A 82 -0.47 -2.86 -2.90
C MET A 82 -0.12 -1.38 -3.02
N ALA A 83 0.19 -0.76 -1.88
CA ALA A 83 0.50 0.65 -1.78
C ALA A 83 1.51 0.89 -0.67
N ARG A 84 2.28 1.96 -0.81
CA ARG A 84 3.19 2.44 0.23
C ARG A 84 2.94 3.92 0.46
N PHE A 85 2.82 4.30 1.72
CA PHE A 85 2.74 5.69 2.12
C PHE A 85 4.05 6.10 2.78
N THR A 86 4.68 7.15 2.27
CA THR A 86 5.90 7.71 2.87
C THR A 86 5.54 8.95 3.67
N LEU A 87 5.68 8.88 5.00
CA LEU A 87 5.44 9.99 5.89
C LEU A 87 6.68 10.90 5.96
N GLN A 88 6.51 12.19 5.71
CA GLN A 88 7.56 13.19 5.82
C GLN A 88 7.59 13.87 7.20
N ASP A 89 6.52 13.72 7.97
CA ASP A 89 6.41 14.09 9.39
C ASP A 89 5.61 13.03 10.16
N SER A 90 5.74 12.99 11.49
CA SER A 90 5.09 11.95 12.30
C SER A 90 3.59 12.16 12.52
N ARG A 91 3.05 13.35 12.18
CA ARG A 91 1.61 13.65 12.25
C ARG A 91 0.87 13.22 10.99
N GLY A 92 1.59 12.94 9.91
CA GLY A 92 1.02 12.56 8.62
C GLY A 92 0.43 13.74 7.85
N GLU A 93 0.83 14.97 8.17
CA GLU A 93 0.41 16.18 7.44
C GLU A 93 1.03 16.22 6.04
N LYS A 94 2.21 15.61 5.88
CA LYS A 94 2.90 15.41 4.61
C LYS A 94 3.15 13.93 4.38
N CYS A 95 2.43 13.39 3.41
CA CYS A 95 2.39 12.00 3.04
C CYS A 95 2.45 11.87 1.52
N GLU A 96 3.20 10.87 1.05
CA GLU A 96 3.30 10.48 -0.35
C GLU A 96 2.65 9.10 -0.51
N ALA A 97 1.71 8.94 -1.45
CA ALA A 97 1.18 7.65 -1.84
C ALA A 97 1.94 7.11 -3.06
N ASP A 98 2.57 5.95 -2.89
CA ASP A 98 3.44 5.32 -3.87
C ASP A 98 2.88 3.97 -4.33
N TYR A 99 3.16 3.63 -5.59
CA TYR A 99 2.86 2.35 -6.21
C TYR A 99 4.12 1.61 -6.63
N GLN A 100 4.12 0.28 -6.50
CA GLN A 100 5.24 -0.54 -6.96
C GLN A 100 5.01 -1.03 -8.39
N ARG A 101 5.94 -0.70 -9.29
CA ARG A 101 5.99 -1.26 -10.65
C ARG A 101 6.37 -2.74 -10.62
N HIS A 102 6.12 -3.45 -11.72
CA HIS A 102 6.55 -4.84 -11.91
C HIS A 102 8.08 -5.01 -11.74
N THR A 103 8.87 -3.95 -11.98
CA THR A 103 10.33 -3.93 -11.77
C THR A 103 10.74 -3.83 -10.30
N GLY A 104 9.78 -3.74 -9.37
CA GLY A 104 10.02 -3.51 -7.95
C GLY A 104 10.24 -2.02 -7.59
N GLN A 105 10.29 -1.12 -8.58
CA GLN A 105 10.48 0.31 -8.35
C GLN A 105 9.21 0.97 -7.81
N TRP A 106 9.35 1.77 -6.76
CA TRP A 106 8.28 2.60 -6.21
C TRP A 106 8.18 3.95 -6.93
N VAL A 107 6.96 4.33 -7.32
CA VAL A 107 6.67 5.60 -7.98
C VAL A 107 5.59 6.35 -7.22
N ASN A 108 5.85 7.62 -6.93
CA ASN A 108 4.88 8.50 -6.32
C ASN A 108 3.71 8.78 -7.28
N LEU A 109 2.49 8.55 -6.79
CA LEU A 109 1.25 8.82 -7.53
C LEU A 109 0.50 10.02 -6.96
N PHE A 110 0.66 10.30 -5.67
CA PHE A 110 -0.03 11.39 -4.99
C PHE A 110 0.81 11.92 -3.83
N THR A 111 0.66 13.21 -3.53
CA THR A 111 1.26 13.87 -2.36
C THR A 111 0.18 14.74 -1.70
N GLY A 112 0.00 14.59 -0.40
CA GLY A 112 -0.99 15.31 0.40
C GLY A 112 -0.80 14.99 1.88
N ASN A 113 -1.87 14.94 2.66
CA ASN A 113 -1.83 14.34 4.00
C ASN A 113 -2.13 12.83 3.95
N MET A 114 -2.01 12.15 5.10
CA MET A 114 -2.21 10.70 5.20
C MET A 114 -3.63 10.27 4.80
N MET A 115 -4.66 10.99 5.24
CA MET A 115 -6.05 10.63 4.98
C MET A 115 -6.43 10.86 3.51
N GLU A 116 -5.95 11.94 2.91
CA GLU A 116 -6.08 12.19 1.46
C GLU A 116 -5.38 11.09 0.66
N SER A 117 -4.19 10.67 1.09
CA SER A 117 -3.42 9.63 0.44
C SER A 117 -4.14 8.27 0.49
N LEU A 118 -4.69 7.89 1.65
CA LEU A 118 -5.49 6.68 1.82
C LEU A 118 -6.76 6.73 0.94
N SER A 119 -7.44 7.87 0.93
CA SER A 119 -8.65 8.08 0.11
C SER A 119 -8.33 8.02 -1.39
N PHE A 120 -7.17 8.56 -1.81
CA PHE A 120 -6.70 8.46 -3.19
C PHE A 120 -6.49 7.00 -3.60
N VAL A 121 -5.86 6.19 -2.74
CA VAL A 121 -5.63 4.76 -3.01
C VAL A 121 -6.95 4.00 -3.11
N GLU A 122 -7.90 4.28 -2.22
CA GLU A 122 -9.25 3.72 -2.28
C GLU A 122 -9.94 4.04 -3.61
N GLN A 123 -10.03 5.33 -3.97
CA GLN A 123 -10.71 5.78 -5.19
C GLN A 123 -10.05 5.23 -6.46
N LYS A 124 -8.72 5.08 -6.45
CA LYS A 124 -7.96 4.59 -7.59
C LYS A 124 -7.78 3.08 -7.59
N ASN A 125 -8.30 2.35 -6.62
CA ASN A 125 -8.12 0.90 -6.52
C ASN A 125 -8.54 0.15 -7.81
N ASN A 126 -9.62 0.58 -8.48
CA ASN A 126 -9.99 0.08 -9.82
C ASN A 126 -8.94 0.37 -10.91
N GLY A 127 -8.18 1.45 -10.76
CA GLY A 127 -7.05 1.84 -11.61
C GLY A 127 -5.72 1.17 -11.24
N PHE A 128 -5.47 0.85 -9.97
CA PHE A 128 -4.24 0.16 -9.52
C PHE A 128 -4.05 -1.20 -10.22
N ASN A 129 -5.14 -1.91 -10.54
CA ASN A 129 -5.13 -3.12 -11.37
C ASN A 129 -4.82 -2.86 -12.87
N ARG A 130 -4.96 -1.63 -13.35
CA ARG A 130 -4.70 -1.23 -14.74
C ARG A 130 -3.24 -0.87 -14.97
N TRP A 131 -2.57 -0.32 -13.94
CA TRP A 131 -1.14 0.03 -13.97
C TRP A 131 -0.20 -1.17 -13.77
N SER A 132 -0.70 -2.31 -13.31
CA SER A 132 0.04 -3.58 -13.24
C SER A 132 0.07 -4.35 -14.57
N ARG A 133 -0.73 -3.92 -15.56
CA ARG A 133 -0.88 -4.58 -16.88
C ARG A 133 -0.16 -3.84 -18.02
N ALA A 134 0.61 -2.80 -17.72
CA ALA A 134 1.45 -2.06 -18.66
C ALA A 134 2.93 -2.27 -18.31
#